data_AF-A0AAD4PG37-F1
#
_entry.id   AF-A0AAD4PG37-F1
#
_cell.length_a   1.000
_cell.length_b   1.000
_cell.length_c   1.000
_cell.angle_alpha   90.00
_cell.angle_beta   90.00
_cell.angle_gamma   90.00
#
_symmetry.space_group_name_H-M   'P 1'
#
loop_
_entity.id
_entity.type
_entity.pdbx_description
1 polymer ?
#
loop_
_entity_poly.entity_id
_entity_poly.type
_entity_poly.pdbx_seq_one_letter_code
_entity_poly.pdbx_strand_id
1 'polypeptide(L)' 'MNHHKERKINSKERVVSYEECRKNHAASIGKYAVDGCCEFMPAGEEGTASALRCAACNCHRNFHKKVVR' A
#
# COMPACT_ATOMS: atom_id res chain seq x y z
N MET A 1 -10.11 3.94 -31.81
CA MET A 1 -9.24 2.92 -31.20
C MET A 1 -8.01 3.61 -30.60
N ASN A 2 -7.73 3.35 -29.33
CA ASN A 2 -6.43 3.49 -28.63
C ASN A 2 -5.82 4.90 -28.47
N HIS A 3 -6.36 5.70 -27.53
CA HIS A 3 -5.61 6.77 -26.88
C HIS A 3 -4.67 6.18 -25.80
N HIS A 4 -3.51 5.68 -26.20
CA HIS A 4 -2.45 5.33 -25.25
C HIS A 4 -1.67 6.61 -24.92
N LYS A 5 -2.13 7.33 -23.88
CA LYS A 5 -1.52 8.59 -23.43
C LYS A 5 -0.13 8.29 -22.85
N GLU A 6 0.90 8.62 -23.59
CA GLU A 6 2.31 8.57 -23.16
C GLU A 6 2.48 9.43 -21.90
N ARG A 7 2.76 8.79 -20.77
CA ARG A 7 3.05 9.46 -19.50
C ARG A 7 4.45 10.07 -19.60
N LYS A 8 4.53 11.39 -19.82
CA LYS A 8 5.77 12.16 -19.62
C LYS A 8 6.17 12.06 -18.14
N ILE A 9 7.18 11.26 -17.82
CA ILE A 9 7.77 11.19 -16.49
C ILE A 9 8.60 12.45 -16.27
N ASN A 10 8.09 13.35 -15.44
CA ASN A 10 8.80 14.55 -14.98
C ASN A 10 9.85 14.14 -13.95
N SER A 11 11.09 14.57 -14.16
CA SER A 11 12.37 14.11 -13.58
C SER A 11 12.60 14.47 -12.10
N LYS A 12 11.58 14.33 -11.25
CA LYS A 12 11.69 14.22 -9.78
C LYS A 12 10.64 13.21 -9.29
N GLU A 13 10.69 11.98 -9.79
CA GLU A 13 9.79 10.92 -9.37
C GLU A 13 10.16 10.52 -7.94
N ARG A 14 9.51 11.16 -6.96
CA ARG A 14 9.62 10.74 -5.57
C ARG A 14 9.12 9.31 -5.47
N VAL A 15 10.01 8.37 -5.17
CA VAL A 15 9.66 6.96 -5.09
C VAL A 15 8.80 6.79 -3.83
N VAL A 16 7.52 6.47 -4.03
CA VAL A 16 6.59 6.22 -2.92
C VAL A 16 6.56 4.73 -2.64
N SER A 17 6.99 4.35 -1.44
CA SER A 17 6.91 2.97 -0.92
C SER A 17 5.98 2.94 0.30
N TYR A 18 5.38 1.79 0.57
CA TYR A 18 4.58 1.56 1.78
C TYR A 18 5.25 0.42 2.55
N GLU A 19 5.52 0.63 3.84
CA GLU A 19 6.35 -0.29 4.63
C GLU A 19 5.53 -0.87 5.80
N GLU A 20 5.78 -0.38 7.00
CA GLU A 20 5.20 -0.86 8.26
C GLU A 20 3.67 -0.77 8.32
N CYS A 21 2.97 -1.90 8.52
CA CYS A 21 1.53 -1.88 8.82
C CYS A 21 1.26 -1.40 10.25
N ARG A 22 0.39 -0.40 10.40
CA ARG A 22 0.01 0.22 11.68
C ARG A 22 -1.46 0.02 12.04
N LYS A 23 -2.16 -0.89 11.36
CA LYS A 23 -3.54 -1.20 11.70
C LYS A 23 -3.59 -1.92 13.04
N ASN A 24 -4.37 -1.41 13.98
CA ASN A 24 -4.71 -2.15 15.19
C ASN A 24 -5.84 -3.14 14.87
N HIS A 25 -5.51 -4.43 14.80
CA HIS A 25 -6.46 -5.52 14.53
C HIS A 25 -7.36 -5.84 15.72
N ALA A 26 -6.95 -5.47 16.93
CA ALA A 26 -7.68 -5.74 18.16
C ALA A 26 -8.44 -4.53 18.73
N ALA A 27 -8.52 -3.44 17.96
CA ALA A 27 -9.21 -2.21 18.36
C ALA A 27 -10.67 -2.47 18.77
N SER A 28 -11.37 -3.37 18.07
CA SER A 28 -12.76 -3.71 18.33
C SER A 28 -12.99 -4.38 19.70
N ILE A 29 -11.97 -5.04 20.25
CA ILE A 29 -12.03 -5.69 21.56
C ILE A 29 -11.34 -4.88 22.65
N GLY A 30 -11.03 -3.60 22.38
CA GLY A 30 -10.35 -2.71 23.31
C GLY A 30 -8.88 -3.04 23.58
N LYS A 31 -8.26 -3.86 22.73
CA LYS A 31 -6.85 -4.25 22.84
C LYS A 31 -6.01 -3.62 21.73
N TYR A 32 -4.69 -3.82 21.81
CA TYR A 32 -3.75 -3.37 20.80
C TYR A 32 -2.95 -4.56 20.25
N ALA A 33 -3.13 -4.87 18.97
CA ALA A 33 -2.36 -5.88 18.26
C ALA A 33 -2.17 -5.44 16.80
N VAL A 34 -0.92 -5.46 16.33
CA VAL A 34 -0.54 -5.11 14.95
C VAL A 34 0.08 -6.34 14.27
N ASP A 35 -0.14 -6.49 12.97
CA ASP A 35 0.35 -7.65 12.20
C ASP A 35 1.86 -7.60 11.92
N GLY A 36 2.46 -6.41 11.98
CA GLY A 36 3.92 -6.24 11.91
C GLY A 36 4.54 -6.39 10.51
N CYS A 37 3.78 -6.19 9.42
CA CYS A 37 4.36 -6.23 8.07
C CYS A 37 5.49 -5.21 7.91
N CYS A 38 6.66 -5.62 7.43
CA CYS A 38 7.80 -4.73 7.19
C CYS A 38 7.74 -4.04 5.82
N GLU A 39 7.13 -4.69 4.83
CA GLU A 39 6.99 -4.18 3.46
C GLU A 39 5.55 -4.40 2.96
N PHE A 40 5.01 -3.43 2.22
CA PHE A 40 3.74 -3.59 1.54
C PHE A 40 3.90 -4.42 0.26
N MET A 41 3.34 -5.62 0.26
CA MET A 41 3.20 -6.44 -0.92
C MET A 41 1.77 -6.34 -1.47
N PRO A 42 1.55 -5.79 -2.67
CA PRO A 42 0.21 -5.73 -3.27
C PRO A 42 -0.34 -7.12 -3.53
N ALA A 43 -1.61 -7.36 -3.19
CA ALA A 43 -2.27 -8.66 -3.40
C ALA A 43 -2.78 -8.89 -4.84
N GLY A 44 -2.57 -7.95 -5.76
CA GLY A 44 -3.02 -8.04 -7.15
C GLY A 44 -2.31 -7.07 -8.08
N GLU A 45 -2.74 -7.03 -9.34
CA GLU A 45 -2.09 -6.27 -10.41
C GLU A 45 -2.28 -4.75 -10.26
N GLU A 46 -1.28 -3.98 -10.71
CA GLU A 46 -1.31 -2.52 -10.66
C GLU A 46 -2.60 -1.95 -11.28
N GLY A 47 -3.24 -1.01 -10.57
CA GLY A 47 -4.51 -0.41 -10.99
C GLY A 47 -5.76 -1.17 -10.57
N THR A 48 -5.64 -2.38 -10.01
CA THR A 48 -6.78 -3.11 -9.45
C THR A 48 -7.07 -2.72 -8.00
N ALA A 49 -8.29 -3.00 -7.53
CA ALA A 49 -8.64 -2.86 -6.11
C ALA A 49 -7.80 -3.78 -5.21
N SER A 50 -7.38 -4.94 -5.71
CA SER A 50 -6.53 -5.89 -4.98
C SER A 50 -5.11 -5.36 -4.77
N ALA A 51 -4.55 -4.60 -5.71
CA ALA A 51 -3.25 -3.94 -5.51
C ALA A 51 -3.24 -2.88 -4.39
N LEU A 52 -4.41 -2.45 -3.92
CA LEU A 52 -4.53 -1.53 -2.78
C LEU A 52 -4.47 -2.25 -1.43
N ARG A 53 -4.48 -3.59 -1.40
CA ARG A 53 -4.44 -4.41 -0.19
C ARG A 53 -3.13 -5.17 -0.09
N CYS A 54 -2.64 -5.31 1.14
CA CYS A 54 -1.44 -6.06 1.45
C CYS A 54 -1.73 -7.56 1.39
N ALA A 55 -0.92 -8.33 0.66
CA ALA A 55 -1.04 -9.79 0.57
C ALA A 55 -0.81 -10.49 1.92
N ALA A 56 -0.01 -9.90 2.82
CA ALA A 56 0.32 -10.49 4.12
C ALA A 56 -0.79 -10.26 5.17
N CYS A 57 -1.16 -9.00 5.43
CA CYS A 57 -2.13 -8.66 6.49
C CYS A 57 -3.53 -8.31 5.99
N ASN A 58 -3.76 -8.37 4.68
CA ASN A 58 -5.00 -7.96 4.00
C ASN A 58 -5.47 -6.52 4.32
N CYS A 59 -4.58 -5.67 4.84
CA CYS A 59 -4.86 -4.27 5.14
C CYS A 59 -4.70 -3.41 3.90
N HIS A 60 -5.48 -2.34 3.82
CA HIS A 60 -5.30 -1.34 2.78
C HIS A 60 -3.94 -0.64 2.93
N ARG A 61 -3.27 -0.29 1.84
CA ARG A 61 -1.96 0.41 1.82
C ARG A 61 -1.91 1.68 2.68
N ASN A 62 -3.06 2.31 2.92
CA ASN A 62 -3.18 3.50 3.76
C ASN A 62 -2.92 3.23 5.25
N PHE A 63 -3.03 1.96 5.69
CA PHE A 63 -2.61 1.55 7.03
C PHE A 63 -1.11 1.27 7.11
N HIS A 64 -0.42 1.22 5.97
CA HIS A 64 1.02 1.09 5.91
C HIS A 64 1.68 2.47 5.90
N LYS A 65 2.81 2.60 6.57
CA LYS A 65 3.59 3.84 6.62
C LYS A 65 4.03 4.20 5.20
N LYS A 66 3.56 5.34 4.69
CA LYS A 66 4.00 5.91 3.42
C LYS A 66 5.40 6.50 3.59
N VAL A 67 6.35 6.01 2.81
CA VAL A 67 7.72 6.50 2.72
C VAL A 67 7.94 7.09 1.34
N VAL A 68 8.57 8.26 1.30
CA VAL A 68 8.80 9.03 0.08
C VAL A 68 10.30 9.28 0.00
N ARG A 69 10.96 8.68 -0.99
CA ARG A 69 12.40 8.79 -1.25
C ARG A 69 12.69 9.65 -2.46
#